data_AF-A0A966P968-F1
#
_entry.id   AF-A0A966P968-F1
#
_cell.length_a   1.000
_cell.length_b   1.000
_cell.length_c   1.000
_cell.angle_alpha   90.00
_cell.angle_beta   90.00
_cell.angle_gamma   90.00
#
_symmetry.space_group_name_H-M   'P 1'
#
loop_
_entity.id
_entity.type
_entity.pdbx_description
1 polymer ?
#
loop_
_entity_poly.entity_id
_entity_poly.type
_entity_poly.pdbx_seq_one_letter_code
_entity_poly.pdbx_strand_id
1 'polypeptide(L)'
;EIDYVKYRSAFPLLNSATDISDGLIVDASHIASASSVAMELDTKTLSSNAQFNDVLTAFDEFEDALTAVLTGGEDHVLLGTTSEPEHIDGFIRIGTVVPGQGIYVDGKRQETESGYQHRW
;
A
#
# COMPACT_ATOMS: atom_id res chain seq x y z
N GLU A 1 21.41 -2.91 7.92
CA GLU A 1 21.87 -1.63 7.36
C GLU A 1 20.88 -1.22 6.29
N ILE A 2 20.48 0.06 6.24
CA ILE A 2 19.52 0.54 5.23
C ILE A 2 20.24 0.58 3.88
N ASP A 3 19.75 -0.17 2.90
CA ASP A 3 20.32 -0.19 1.55
C ASP A 3 19.90 1.06 0.77
N TYR A 4 20.54 2.19 1.05
CA TYR A 4 20.26 3.46 0.42
C TYR A 4 20.46 3.45 -1.11
N VAL A 5 21.35 2.59 -1.61
CA VAL A 5 21.63 2.49 -3.05
C VAL A 5 20.41 1.92 -3.77
N LYS A 6 19.83 0.85 -3.21
CA LYS A 6 18.60 0.23 -3.72
C LYS A 6 17.41 1.19 -3.73
N TYR A 7 17.19 1.96 -2.67
CA TYR A 7 16.09 2.94 -2.66
C TYR A 7 16.31 4.08 -3.65
N ARG A 8 17.57 4.51 -3.83
CA ARG A 8 17.91 5.59 -4.76
C ARG A 8 17.79 5.16 -6.23
N SER A 9 17.99 3.89 -6.56
CA SER A 9 17.76 3.37 -7.91
C SER A 9 16.27 3.26 -8.26
N ALA A 10 15.40 3.11 -7.27
CA ALA A 10 13.94 3.07 -7.48
C ALA A 10 13.35 4.47 -7.73
N PHE A 11 13.91 5.52 -7.12
CA PHE A 11 13.37 6.88 -7.17
C PHE A 11 13.07 7.43 -8.59
N PRO A 12 13.94 7.24 -9.60
CA PRO A 12 13.66 7.70 -10.96
C PRO A 12 12.49 6.99 -11.66
N LEU A 13 12.08 5.82 -11.14
CA LEU A 13 11.01 4.99 -11.69
C LEU A 13 9.66 5.22 -10.98
N LEU A 14 9.64 6.00 -9.90
CA LEU A 14 8.43 6.30 -9.15
C LEU A 14 7.75 7.56 -9.69
N ASN A 15 6.45 7.46 -9.99
CA ASN A 15 5.61 8.59 -10.37
C ASN A 15 5.11 9.36 -9.14
N SER A 16 4.85 8.64 -8.05
CA SER A 16 4.45 9.18 -6.76
C SER A 16 4.90 8.24 -5.65
N ALA A 17 5.12 8.75 -4.44
CA ALA A 17 5.47 7.95 -3.28
C ALA A 17 5.05 8.60 -1.96
N THR A 18 4.80 7.78 -0.95
CA THR A 18 4.56 8.15 0.46
C THR A 18 5.04 7.01 1.35
N ASP A 19 5.29 7.25 2.63
CA ASP A 19 5.37 6.19 3.64
C ASP A 19 3.97 5.76 4.10
N ILE A 20 3.86 4.53 4.60
CA ILE A 20 2.66 4.01 5.27
C ILE A 20 2.78 4.26 6.76
N SER A 21 1.98 5.19 7.28
CA SER A 21 1.93 5.57 8.69
C SER A 21 0.54 5.36 9.30
N ASP A 22 -0.52 5.77 8.59
CA ASP A 22 -1.91 5.74 9.09
C ASP A 22 -2.73 4.58 8.54
N GLY A 23 -2.11 3.77 7.66
CA GLY A 23 -2.65 2.56 7.07
C GLY A 23 -2.65 2.61 5.55
N LEU A 24 -2.46 1.45 4.92
CA LEU A 24 -2.32 1.34 3.46
C LEU A 24 -3.48 2.02 2.71
N ILE A 25 -4.73 1.80 3.14
CA ILE A 25 -5.91 2.42 2.50
C ILE A 25 -5.88 3.94 2.62
N VAL A 26 -5.53 4.48 3.80
CA VAL A 26 -5.48 5.93 4.05
C VAL A 26 -4.39 6.57 3.21
N ASP A 27 -3.17 6.05 3.28
CA ASP A 27 -2.02 6.66 2.60
C ASP A 27 -2.10 6.50 1.08
N ALA A 28 -2.64 5.39 0.58
CA ALA A 28 -2.99 5.24 -0.84
C ALA A 28 -4.05 6.27 -1.28
N SER A 29 -5.02 6.59 -0.42
CA SER A 29 -6.05 7.57 -0.71
C SER A 29 -5.49 8.99 -0.88
N HIS A 30 -4.43 9.33 -0.14
CA HIS A 30 -3.73 10.61 -0.31
C HIS A 30 -3.12 10.73 -1.71
N ILE A 31 -2.41 9.70 -2.18
CA ILE A 31 -1.86 9.68 -3.55
C ILE A 31 -3.01 9.76 -4.58
N ALA A 32 -4.05 8.94 -4.42
CA ALA A 32 -5.15 8.85 -5.36
C ALA A 32 -5.88 10.20 -5.52
N SER A 33 -6.17 10.86 -4.38
CA SER A 33 -6.80 12.18 -4.33
C SER A 33 -5.94 13.27 -4.96
N ALA A 34 -4.66 13.36 -4.56
CA ALA A 34 -3.73 14.36 -5.11
C ALA A 34 -3.49 14.19 -6.62
N SER A 35 -3.61 12.96 -7.12
CA SER A 35 -3.37 12.62 -8.54
C SER A 35 -4.65 12.57 -9.38
N SER A 36 -5.83 12.74 -8.79
CA SER A 36 -7.14 12.58 -9.46
C SER A 36 -7.32 11.22 -10.16
N VAL A 37 -6.96 10.14 -9.47
CA VAL A 37 -7.07 8.75 -9.96
C VAL A 37 -7.79 7.86 -8.93
N ALA A 38 -8.15 6.64 -9.34
CA ALA A 38 -8.53 5.56 -8.43
C ALA A 38 -7.40 4.54 -8.31
N MET A 39 -7.40 3.78 -7.21
CA MET A 39 -6.53 2.62 -7.04
C MET A 39 -7.33 1.36 -6.72
N GLU A 40 -6.98 0.28 -7.40
CA GLU A 40 -7.52 -1.06 -7.20
C GLU A 40 -6.42 -1.93 -6.56
N LEU A 41 -6.62 -2.29 -5.30
CA LEU A 41 -5.74 -3.16 -4.53
C LEU A 41 -6.20 -4.61 -4.62
N ASP A 42 -5.25 -5.53 -4.71
CA ASP A 42 -5.48 -6.97 -4.81
C ASP A 42 -4.96 -7.68 -3.55
N THR A 43 -5.89 -8.16 -2.72
CA THR A 43 -5.56 -8.84 -1.46
C THR A 43 -4.80 -10.15 -1.70
N LYS A 44 -4.98 -10.77 -2.87
CA LYS A 44 -4.26 -11.99 -3.24
C LYS A 44 -2.78 -11.69 -3.45
N THR A 45 -2.45 -10.57 -4.07
CA THR A 45 -1.05 -10.22 -4.29
C THR A 45 -0.36 -9.84 -2.97
N LEU A 46 -1.06 -9.12 -2.08
CA LEU A 46 -0.59 -8.85 -0.72
C LEU A 46 -0.31 -10.15 0.06
N SER A 47 -1.29 -11.04 0.13
CA SER A 47 -1.20 -12.29 0.92
C SER A 47 -0.24 -13.33 0.34
N SER A 48 0.03 -13.29 -0.96
CA SER A 48 1.03 -14.15 -1.59
C SER A 48 2.47 -13.77 -1.28
N ASN A 49 2.70 -12.60 -0.66
CA ASN A 49 4.03 -12.14 -0.33
C ASN A 49 4.61 -12.86 0.89
N ALA A 50 5.90 -13.20 0.84
CA ALA A 50 6.58 -13.85 1.96
C ALA A 50 6.52 -13.04 3.26
N GLN A 51 6.56 -11.70 3.19
CA GLN A 51 6.46 -10.81 4.35
C GLN A 51 5.07 -10.86 5.00
N PHE A 52 4.02 -11.19 4.24
CA PHE A 52 2.68 -11.36 4.81
C PHE A 52 2.61 -12.60 5.71
N ASN A 53 3.44 -13.62 5.47
CA ASN A 53 3.52 -14.78 6.37
C ASN A 53 4.01 -14.41 7.76
N ASP A 54 4.91 -13.42 7.88
CA ASP A 54 5.38 -12.94 9.18
C ASP A 54 4.25 -12.26 9.94
N VAL A 55 3.43 -11.45 9.23
CA VAL A 55 2.22 -10.83 9.80
C VAL A 55 1.24 -11.91 10.28
N LEU A 56 1.00 -12.96 9.48
CA LEU A 56 0.11 -14.06 9.86
C LEU A 56 0.49 -14.75 11.17
N THR A 57 1.76 -14.73 11.57
CA THR A 57 2.17 -15.32 12.87
C THR A 57 1.65 -14.57 14.09
N ALA A 58 1.21 -13.32 13.92
CA ALA A 58 0.72 -12.45 14.99
C ALA A 58 -0.81 -12.51 15.17
N PHE A 59 -1.54 -13.22 14.31
CA PHE A 59 -3.01 -13.26 14.31
C PHE A 59 -3.51 -14.70 14.21
N ASP A 60 -4.67 -14.95 14.82
CA ASP A 60 -5.32 -16.28 14.77
C ASP A 60 -6.06 -16.50 13.43
N GLU A 61 -6.60 -15.42 12.84
CA GLU A 61 -7.41 -15.45 11.64
C GLU A 61 -6.76 -14.66 10.50
N PHE A 62 -6.87 -15.18 9.27
CA PHE A 62 -6.31 -14.54 8.07
C PHE A 62 -6.91 -13.15 7.82
N GLU A 63 -8.22 -12.99 8.05
CA GLU A 63 -8.92 -11.72 7.83
C GLU A 63 -8.47 -10.63 8.81
N ASP A 64 -8.07 -11.00 10.02
CA ASP A 64 -7.54 -10.05 11.01
C ASP A 64 -6.15 -9.56 10.58
N ALA A 65 -5.29 -10.45 10.09
CA ALA A 65 -3.99 -10.09 9.53
C ALA A 65 -4.13 -9.20 8.28
N LEU A 66 -5.08 -9.52 7.40
CA LEU A 66 -5.34 -8.71 6.21
C LEU A 66 -5.88 -7.33 6.59
N THR A 67 -6.79 -7.26 7.56
CA THR A 67 -7.30 -5.99 8.09
C THR A 67 -6.17 -5.16 8.69
N ALA A 68 -5.26 -5.76 9.45
CA ALA A 68 -4.09 -5.07 10.00
C ALA A 68 -3.19 -4.46 8.91
N VAL A 69 -2.95 -5.19 7.81
CA VAL A 69 -2.17 -4.65 6.67
C VAL A 69 -2.90 -3.54 5.94
N LEU A 70 -4.22 -3.63 5.79
CA LEU A 70 -5.01 -2.67 5.02
C LEU A 70 -5.28 -1.37 5.79
N THR A 71 -5.59 -1.46 7.08
CA THR A 71 -6.11 -0.36 7.89
C THR A 71 -5.31 -0.10 9.16
N GLY A 72 -4.24 -0.86 9.41
CA GLY A 72 -3.33 -0.62 10.51
C GLY A 72 -2.50 0.64 10.29
N GLY A 73 -1.24 0.62 10.66
CA GLY A 73 -0.35 1.77 10.57
C GLY A 73 0.98 1.47 11.24
N GLU A 74 1.87 2.46 11.29
CA GLU A 74 3.20 2.35 11.89
C GLU A 74 4.13 1.31 11.25
N ASP A 75 3.84 0.90 10.01
CA ASP A 75 4.71 -0.01 9.25
C ASP A 75 5.98 0.69 8.76
N HIS A 76 5.90 2.00 8.48
CA HIS A 76 7.00 2.85 7.97
C HIS A 76 7.67 2.29 6.70
N VAL A 77 6.91 1.56 5.89
CA VAL A 77 7.33 1.07 4.56
C VAL A 77 6.95 2.06 3.47
N LEU A 78 7.65 2.02 2.33
CA LEU A 78 7.36 2.92 1.20
C LEU A 78 6.24 2.37 0.32
N LEU A 79 5.22 3.20 0.08
CA LEU A 79 4.20 3.02 -0.93
C LEU A 79 4.51 3.91 -2.14
N GLY A 80 4.42 3.38 -3.35
CA GLY A 80 4.66 4.15 -4.57
C GLY A 80 3.91 3.64 -5.78
N THR A 81 3.83 4.49 -6.81
CA THR A 81 3.27 4.16 -8.12
C THR A 81 4.35 4.23 -9.19
N THR A 82 4.25 3.38 -10.21
CA THR A 82 5.19 3.35 -11.35
C THR A 82 4.46 2.93 -12.62
N SER A 83 4.99 3.36 -13.76
CA SER A 83 4.60 2.89 -15.09
C SER A 83 5.46 1.74 -15.60
N GLU A 84 6.55 1.40 -14.89
CA GLU A 84 7.54 0.39 -15.29
C GLU A 84 7.76 -0.64 -14.15
N PRO A 85 6.71 -1.38 -13.74
CA PRO A 85 6.77 -2.27 -12.58
C PRO A 85 7.80 -3.41 -12.72
N GLU A 86 8.17 -3.78 -13.93
CA GLU A 86 9.20 -4.79 -14.22
C GLU A 86 10.64 -4.29 -14.02
N HIS A 87 10.85 -2.98 -13.92
CA HIS A 87 12.18 -2.37 -13.79
C HIS A 87 12.47 -1.88 -12.37
N ILE A 88 11.51 -1.96 -11.44
CA ILE A 88 11.67 -1.48 -10.06
C ILE A 88 11.97 -2.63 -9.09
N ASP A 89 13.20 -2.67 -8.59
CA ASP A 89 13.62 -3.68 -7.63
C ASP A 89 13.20 -3.34 -6.20
N GLY A 90 12.82 -4.37 -5.44
CA GLY A 90 12.55 -4.25 -4.00
C GLY A 90 11.17 -3.76 -3.60
N PHE A 91 10.26 -3.64 -4.57
CA PHE A 91 8.85 -3.39 -4.33
C PHE A 91 8.03 -4.63 -4.63
N ILE A 92 6.86 -4.68 -4.02
CA ILE A 92 5.86 -5.68 -4.32
C ILE A 92 4.71 -4.95 -5.00
N ARG A 93 4.27 -5.44 -6.15
CA ARG A 93 3.08 -4.88 -6.79
C ARG A 93 1.87 -5.32 -5.97
N ILE A 94 1.02 -4.40 -5.54
CA ILE A 94 -0.16 -4.72 -4.71
C ILE A 94 -1.48 -4.31 -5.37
N GLY A 95 -1.42 -3.79 -6.60
CA GLY A 95 -2.60 -3.26 -7.27
C GLY A 95 -2.30 -2.54 -8.58
N THR A 96 -3.22 -1.66 -8.96
CA THR A 96 -3.15 -0.82 -10.14
C THR A 96 -3.75 0.56 -9.92
N VAL A 97 -3.21 1.55 -10.63
CA VAL A 97 -3.79 2.89 -10.77
C VAL A 97 -4.70 2.90 -11.99
N VAL A 98 -5.93 3.40 -11.83
CA VAL A 98 -6.94 3.43 -12.90
C VAL A 98 -7.63 4.81 -12.97
N PRO A 99 -8.20 5.20 -14.13
CA PRO A 99 -9.00 6.41 -14.21
C PRO A 99 -10.20 6.37 -13.26
N GLY A 100 -10.42 7.43 -12.48
CA GLY A 100 -11.51 7.48 -11.51
C GLY A 100 -11.12 8.21 -10.23
N GLN A 101 -11.82 7.92 -9.13
CA GLN A 101 -11.51 8.43 -7.81
C GLN A 101 -11.77 7.38 -6.73
N GLY A 102 -10.92 7.36 -5.69
CA GLY A 102 -11.10 6.54 -4.50
C GLY A 102 -10.28 5.27 -4.49
N ILE A 103 -10.44 4.49 -3.42
CA ILE A 103 -9.71 3.24 -3.18
C ILE A 103 -10.68 2.07 -3.23
N TYR A 104 -10.25 1.01 -3.88
CA TYR A 104 -10.98 -0.23 -4.03
C TYR A 104 -10.08 -1.39 -3.63
N VAL A 105 -10.67 -2.37 -2.95
CA VAL A 105 -10.01 -3.62 -2.56
C VAL A 105 -10.87 -4.74 -3.10
N ASP A 106 -10.31 -5.55 -3.99
CA ASP A 106 -11.02 -6.62 -4.71
C ASP A 106 -12.33 -6.15 -5.35
N GLY A 107 -12.31 -4.95 -5.95
CA GLY A 107 -13.45 -4.31 -6.61
C GLY A 107 -14.49 -3.69 -5.66
N LYS A 108 -14.28 -3.75 -4.33
CA LYS A 108 -15.14 -3.11 -3.34
C LYS A 108 -14.55 -1.78 -2.92
N ARG A 109 -15.34 -0.70 -3.08
CA ARG A 109 -14.95 0.64 -2.65
C ARG A 109 -14.74 0.68 -1.14
N GLN A 110 -13.63 1.27 -0.72
CA GLN A 110 -13.27 1.46 0.68
C GLN A 110 -13.63 2.85 1.18
N GLU A 111 -13.93 2.95 2.47
CA GLU A 111 -14.05 4.22 3.17
C GLU A 111 -12.67 4.61 3.71
N THR A 112 -12.27 5.86 3.47
CA THR A 112 -10.96 6.40 3.85
C THR A 112 -10.89 6.85 5.31
N GLU A 113 -11.99 6.73 6.07
CA GLU A 113 -12.02 6.96 7.52
C GLU A 113 -11.58 5.73 8.34
N SER A 114 -11.11 4.67 7.67
CA SER A 114 -10.77 3.39 8.29
C SER A 114 -9.40 3.33 8.98
N GLY A 115 -8.51 4.29 8.74
CA GLY A 115 -7.19 4.38 9.41
C GLY A 115 -7.16 5.43 10.53
N TYR A 116 -5.96 5.69 11.07
CA TYR A 116 -5.81 6.56 12.24
C TYR A 116 -6.21 8.01 11.95
N GLN A 117 -6.94 8.64 12.88
CA GLN A 117 -7.27 10.07 12.85
C GLN A 117 -7.15 10.66 14.25
N HIS A 118 -6.36 11.73 14.38
CA HIS A 118 -6.36 12.53 15.61
C HIS A 118 -7.72 13.21 15.81
N ARG A 119 -8.27 13.09 17.01
CA ARG A 119 -9.43 13.86 17.48
C ARG A 119 -9.08 14.49 18.83
N TRP A 120 -9.27 15.80 18.92
CA TRP A 120 -9.15 16.58 20.15
C TRP A 120 -10.40 16.46 21.02
#